data_AF-A0A7I9XXU3-F1
#
_entry.id   AF-A0A7I9XXU3-F1
#
_cell.length_a   1.000
_cell.length_b   1.000
_cell.length_c   1.000
_cell.angle_alpha   90.00
_cell.angle_beta   90.00
_cell.angle_gamma   90.00
#
_symmetry.space_group_name_H-M   'P 1'
#
loop_
_entity.id
_entity.type
_entity.pdbx_description
1 polymer ?
#
loop_
_entity_poly.entity_id
_entity_poly.type
_entity_poly.pdbx_seq_one_letter_code
_entity_poly.pdbx_strand_id
1 'polypeptide(L)' 'MPNLTNRTLEDKVKRPFRERCRQQNAAFDDYRASHRPVVDAVRRLVHDGQLAAPTVAGGRLAVCQRAQRDLGE' A
#
# COMPACT_ATOMS: atom_id res chain seq x y z
N MET A 1 -2.84 -37.43 23.56
CA MET A 1 -4.03 -36.54 23.51
C MET A 1 -3.56 -35.14 23.10
N PRO A 2 -4.04 -34.57 21.98
CA PRO A 2 -3.64 -33.22 21.59
C PRO A 2 -4.15 -32.20 22.63
N ASN A 3 -3.22 -31.40 23.14
CA ASN A 3 -3.43 -30.51 24.28
C ASN A 3 -4.51 -29.45 23.96
N LEU A 4 -5.61 -29.43 24.73
CA LEU A 4 -6.79 -28.57 24.49
C LEU A 4 -6.43 -27.08 24.36
N THR A 5 -5.37 -26.63 25.05
CA THR A 5 -4.82 -25.28 24.98
C THR A 5 -4.26 -24.95 23.60
N ASN A 6 -3.57 -25.89 22.94
CA ASN A 6 -3.05 -25.68 21.59
C ASN A 6 -4.19 -25.56 20.57
N ARG A 7 -5.24 -26.38 20.71
CA ARG A 7 -6.42 -26.31 19.84
C ARG A 7 -7.16 -24.98 20.01
N THR A 8 -7.28 -24.50 21.24
CA THR A 8 -7.93 -23.23 21.57
C THR A 8 -7.15 -22.02 21.05
N LEU A 9 -5.81 -22.05 21.11
CA LEU A 9 -4.96 -21.00 20.54
C LEU A 9 -5.02 -20.96 19.01
N GLU A 10 -5.04 -22.13 18.37
CA GLU A 10 -5.22 -22.22 16.92
C GLU A 10 -6.56 -21.64 16.47
N ASP A 11 -7.66 -22.01 17.14
CA ASP A 11 -9.01 -21.63 16.75
C ASP A 11 -9.34 -20.17 17.08
N LYS A 12 -8.94 -19.66 18.26
CA LYS A 12 -9.33 -18.33 18.72
C LYS A 12 -8.37 -17.22 18.30
N VAL A 13 -7.11 -17.54 18.03
CA VAL A 13 -6.07 -16.51 17.80
C VAL A 13 -5.51 -16.62 16.40
N LYS A 14 -4.94 -17.78 16.05
CA LYS A 14 -4.17 -17.92 14.80
C LYS A 14 -5.05 -17.91 13.56
N ARG A 15 -6.17 -18.63 13.55
CA ARG A 15 -7.11 -18.61 12.41
C ARG A 15 -7.69 -17.22 12.14
N PRO A 16 -8.28 -16.52 13.13
CA PRO A 16 -8.81 -15.17 12.91
C PRO A 16 -7.73 -14.16 12.51
N PHE A 17 -6.52 -14.28 13.04
CA PHE A 17 -5.40 -13.44 12.63
C PHE A 17 -5.02 -13.66 11.17
N ARG A 18 -4.85 -14.93 10.74
CA ARG A 18 -4.54 -15.27 9.34
C ARG A 18 -5.62 -14.79 8.39
N GLU A 19 -6.89 -14.92 8.78
CA GLU A 19 -8.00 -14.46 7.96
C GLU A 19 -8.02 -12.94 7.82
N ARG A 20 -7.77 -12.19 8.90
CA ARG A 20 -7.62 -10.73 8.82
C ARG A 20 -6.43 -10.31 7.95
N CYS A 21 -5.28 -10.97 8.07
CA CYS A 21 -4.12 -10.70 7.21
C CYS A 21 -4.44 -10.99 5.74
N ARG A 22 -5.15 -12.10 5.45
CA ARG A 22 -5.57 -12.44 4.08
C ARG A 22 -6.49 -11.35 3.51
N GLN A 23 -7.48 -10.90 4.27
CA GLN A 23 -8.41 -9.86 3.83
C GLN A 23 -7.70 -8.52 3.58
N GLN A 24 -6.79 -8.11 4.46
CA GLN A 24 -6.00 -6.89 4.27
C GLN A 24 -5.08 -6.98 3.04
N ASN A 25 -4.41 -8.12 2.85
CA ASN A 25 -3.55 -8.33 1.70
C ASN A 25 -4.35 -8.34 0.40
N ALA A 26 -5.52 -8.99 0.37
CA ALA A 26 -6.39 -8.98 -0.81
C ALA A 26 -6.82 -7.56 -1.19
N ALA A 27 -7.26 -6.75 -0.22
CA ALA A 27 -7.62 -5.35 -0.47
C ALA A 27 -6.45 -4.51 -0.98
N PHE A 28 -5.23 -4.74 -0.44
CA PHE A 28 -4.03 -4.06 -0.91
C PHE A 28 -3.60 -4.52 -2.31
N ASP A 29 -3.70 -5.81 -2.61
CA ASP A 29 -3.39 -6.37 -3.91
C ASP A 29 -4.37 -5.87 -4.99
N ASP A 30 -5.66 -5.76 -4.68
CA ASP A 30 -6.67 -5.17 -5.57
C ASP A 30 -6.41 -3.69 -5.83
N TYR A 31 -6.08 -2.93 -4.78
CA TYR A 31 -5.65 -1.53 -4.92
C TYR A 31 -4.41 -1.43 -5.82
N ARG A 32 -3.39 -2.26 -5.57
CA ARG A 32 -2.16 -2.26 -6.36
C ARG A 32 -2.43 -2.66 -7.82
N ALA A 33 -3.27 -3.66 -8.05
CA ALA A 33 -3.62 -4.14 -9.39
C ALA A 33 -4.37 -3.07 -10.19
N SER A 34 -5.30 -2.34 -9.57
CA SER A 34 -6.05 -1.27 -10.23
C SER A 34 -5.21 -0.02 -10.52
N HIS A 35 -4.18 0.27 -9.71
CA HIS A 35 -3.35 1.46 -9.87
C HIS A 35 -2.11 1.24 -10.75
N ARG A 36 -1.65 -0.01 -10.90
CA ARG A 36 -0.49 -0.35 -11.73
C ARG A 36 -0.62 0.13 -13.18
N PRO A 37 -1.76 -0.04 -13.89
CA PRO A 37 -1.92 0.45 -15.25
C PRO A 37 -1.79 1.97 -15.37
N VAL A 38 -2.30 2.71 -14.39
CA VAL A 38 -2.20 4.18 -14.35
C VAL A 38 -0.74 4.61 -14.18
N VAL A 39 -0.02 3.99 -13.26
CA VAL A 39 1.42 4.25 -13.05
C VAL A 39 2.23 3.91 -14.30
N ASP A 40 1.94 2.77 -14.93
CA ASP A 40 2.64 2.35 -16.14
C ASP A 40 2.33 3.28 -17.33
N ALA A 41 1.10 3.77 -17.46
CA ALA A 41 0.73 4.77 -18.47
C ALA A 41 1.48 6.09 -18.25
N VAL A 42 1.52 6.61 -17.02
CA VAL A 42 2.27 7.84 -16.69
C VAL A 42 3.76 7.67 -16.99
N ARG A 43 4.35 6.51 -16.65
CA ARG A 43 5.75 6.20 -16.97
C ARG A 43 6.03 6.22 -18.47
N ARG A 44 5.12 5.70 -19.29
CA ARG A 44 5.24 5.74 -20.76
C ARG A 44 5.17 7.17 -21.27
N LEU A 45 4.21 7.97 -20.82
CA LEU A 45 4.10 9.38 -21.22
C LEU A 45 5.36 10.18 -20.87
N VAL A 46 5.96 9.91 -19.71
CA VAL A 46 7.24 10.50 -19.32
C VAL A 46 8.38 10.06 -20.24
N HIS A 47 8.50 8.75 -20.48
CA HIS A 47 9.55 8.19 -21.35
C HIS A 47 9.45 8.72 -22.79
N ASP A 48 8.23 8.85 -23.30
CA ASP A 48 7.95 9.34 -24.65
C ASP A 48 8.07 10.87 -24.75
N GLY A 49 8.45 11.55 -23.66
CA GLY A 49 8.66 13.00 -23.61
C GLY A 49 7.35 13.82 -23.70
N GLN A 50 6.20 13.15 -23.61
CA GLN A 50 4.87 13.78 -23.67
C GLN A 50 4.44 14.38 -22.33
N LEU A 51 5.11 13.98 -21.25
CA LEU A 51 4.95 14.55 -19.93
C LEU A 51 6.33 14.89 -19.37
N ALA A 52 6.53 16.13 -18.92
CA ALA A 52 7.73 16.47 -18.17
C ALA A 52 7.75 15.67 -16.87
N ALA A 53 8.72 14.77 -16.72
CA ALA A 53 9.00 14.22 -15.41
C ALA A 53 9.44 15.40 -14.53
N PRO A 54 8.81 15.69 -13.38
CA PRO A 54 9.50 16.49 -12.39
C PRO A 54 10.79 15.73 -12.11
N THR A 55 11.93 16.35 -12.39
CA THR A 55 13.24 15.79 -12.10
C THR A 55 13.31 15.62 -10.59
N VAL A 56 12.91 14.45 -10.09
CA VAL A 56 13.08 14.10 -8.68
C VAL A 56 14.56 13.78 -8.51
N ALA A 57 15.38 14.83 -8.47
CA ALA A 57 16.71 14.76 -7.91
C ALA A 57 16.56 14.28 -6.47
N GLY A 58 16.69 12.97 -6.26
CA GLY A 58 16.65 12.36 -4.92
C GLY A 58 15.29 11.87 -4.44
N GLY A 59 14.60 11.01 -5.20
CA GLY A 59 13.85 9.87 -4.63
C GLY A 59 12.79 10.13 -3.53
N ARG A 60 12.05 11.24 -3.56
CA ARG A 60 10.87 11.43 -2.69
C ARG A 60 9.69 11.96 -3.50
N LEU A 61 8.82 11.04 -3.92
CA LEU A 61 7.45 11.38 -4.29
C LEU A 61 6.82 12.10 -3.10
N ALA A 62 6.44 13.36 -3.30
CA ALA A 62 5.80 14.19 -2.30
C ALA A 62 4.44 13.58 -1.90
N VAL A 63 4.44 12.80 -0.83
CA VAL A 63 3.22 12.38 -0.14
C VAL A 63 2.61 13.63 0.48
N CYS A 64 1.40 13.98 0.02
CA CYS A 64 0.42 14.87 0.64
C CYS A 64 0.99 15.94 1.60
N GLN A 65 1.37 17.11 1.08
CA GLN A 65 1.40 18.35 1.87
C GLN A 65 -0.04 18.71 2.27
N ARG A 66 -0.56 18.02 3.29
CA ARG A 66 -1.82 18.37 3.96
C ARG A 66 -1.67 18.15 5.46
N ALA A 67 -0.63 18.74 6.03
CA ALA A 67 -0.46 18.98 7.47
C ALA A 67 0.71 19.95 7.66
N GLN A 68 0.51 21.23 7.34
CA GLN A 68 1.22 22.40 7.91
C GLN A 68 0.72 23.68 7.21
N ARG A 69 -0.61 23.90 7.27
CA ARG A 69 -1.12 25.25 7.51
C ARG A 69 -1.09 25.41 9.01
N ASP A 70 -0.04 26.05 9.52
CA ASP A 70 -0.09 27.01 10.63
C ASP A 70 1.35 27.34 11.04
N LEU A 71 1.81 28.48 10.54
CA LEU A 71 2.62 29.50 11.21
C LEU A 71 2.99 30.51 10.12
N GLY A 72 2.02 31.39 9.85
CA GLY A 72 2.31 32.66 9.22
C GLY A 72 2.99 33.58 10.23
N GLU A 73 3.90 34.38 9.68
CA GLU A 73 4.65 35.51 10.28
C GLU A 73 5.78 35.18 11.25
#